data_AF-A0A2U3EF86-F1
#
_entry.id   AF-A0A2U3EF86-F1
#
_cell.length_a   1.000
_cell.length_b   1.000
_cell.length_c   1.000
_cell.angle_alpha   90.00
_cell.angle_beta   90.00
_cell.angle_gamma   90.00
#
_symmetry.space_group_name_H-M   'P 1'
#
loop_
_entity.id
_entity.type
_entity.pdbx_description
1 polymer ?
#
loop_
_entity_poly.entity_id
_entity_poly.type
_entity_poly.pdbx_seq_one_letter_code
_entity_poly.pdbx_strand_id
1 'polypeptide(L)'
;MQPSCRRSTFAMLMPALGVTIESLLWLVKSPFRKTCRNLVIHLLKLNLLFTIGVSDARDIDFLYKTSKFRREGLEPLDSAASPFFSSSSSSLWVTLVNEVAKMKPLEFLTTAAILISQGYALTPPLDKYDVFTPQWEIELAPGGPLVVLNGTVQEVHAELLKLNPSWDTDFAGVYASGSTDDRANLHEMEKRTDFRDSAYNCFGRWGRASAHSIWEGITHLRKVPGRPGNGAGPGNCGRVSCSYSSAIWWCNDSRSPKTLNSFGSIADGADPFGDSCAPSTSITLRSEDGTVMPSPPNPQTRFPTLKGKVAIVTGASRGIGRSIALELAKQGVKVVATYVSPSSKDAMQDLVEQVKRMKGSSDCYGVRADLSDSSSAKTIVDETVAAFGPHIDIVVNNAGIEVVKPLSEIEVSDFNNVYNVNVLAPILLMRQVKPRLRRPGRIINIGSVGARSGFKDLSLYCSSKAALEGLTRCWAAELGSDGHSVNVVNPGPVQSDMLDNIPQDIISMQKATTPLQNRLGTFDDVAQIVAWLASEESRWVTGQAISASGGWAMY
;
A
#
# COMPACT_ATOMS: atom_id res chain seq x y z
N MET A 1 -4.87 -11.68 19.84
CA MET A 1 -3.92 -12.82 19.91
C MET A 1 -3.85 -13.47 18.53
N GLN A 2 -2.83 -13.10 17.75
CA GLN A 2 -2.37 -13.90 16.62
C GLN A 2 -0.85 -13.90 16.69
N PRO A 3 -0.24 -15.07 16.87
CA PRO A 3 1.00 -15.35 16.20
C PRO A 3 0.80 -16.58 15.32
N SER A 4 1.03 -16.43 14.02
CA SER A 4 1.87 -17.37 13.29
C SER A 4 1.96 -16.96 11.84
N CYS A 5 3.21 -16.99 11.38
CA CYS A 5 3.56 -17.40 10.04
C CYS A 5 2.81 -18.70 9.70
N ARG A 6 1.64 -18.60 9.04
CA ARG A 6 1.00 -19.70 8.32
C ARG A 6 0.64 -19.24 6.91
N ARG A 7 1.62 -19.35 6.02
CA ARG A 7 1.40 -19.91 4.67
C ARG A 7 2.18 -21.21 4.55
N SER A 8 1.86 -22.15 5.42
CA SER A 8 2.38 -23.52 5.39
C SER A 8 1.44 -24.42 6.21
N THR A 9 0.19 -24.57 5.75
CA THR A 9 -0.64 -25.71 6.19
C THR A 9 -1.40 -26.36 5.03
N PHE A 10 -1.06 -26.04 3.78
CA PHE A 10 -1.53 -26.83 2.63
C PHE A 10 -0.40 -27.58 1.88
N ALA A 11 0.87 -27.35 2.24
CA ALA A 11 2.02 -28.04 1.64
C ALA A 11 2.63 -29.14 2.52
N MET A 12 2.20 -29.27 3.78
CA MET A 12 2.78 -30.22 4.76
C MET A 12 1.98 -31.53 4.93
N LEU A 13 1.18 -31.91 3.92
CA LEU A 13 0.43 -33.19 3.92
C LEU A 13 0.96 -34.24 2.93
N MET A 14 2.08 -33.99 2.25
CA MET A 14 2.53 -34.82 1.13
C MET A 14 3.78 -35.69 1.32
N PRO A 15 4.44 -35.79 2.50
CA PRO A 15 5.29 -36.94 2.78
C PRO A 15 4.63 -37.97 3.71
N ALA A 16 3.50 -37.66 4.35
CA ALA A 16 2.88 -38.53 5.36
C ALA A 16 1.82 -39.51 4.80
N LEU A 17 1.50 -39.43 3.51
CA LEU A 17 0.68 -40.42 2.82
C LEU A 17 1.52 -40.91 1.65
N GLY A 18 1.99 -42.16 1.68
CA GLY A 18 2.77 -42.81 0.63
C GLY A 18 2.01 -42.96 -0.69
N VAL A 19 1.68 -41.83 -1.32
CA VAL A 19 1.00 -41.76 -2.60
C VAL A 19 2.08 -41.77 -3.68
N THR A 20 2.26 -42.92 -4.31
CA THR A 20 3.19 -43.09 -5.43
C THR A 20 2.69 -42.34 -6.68
N ILE A 21 3.60 -42.02 -7.62
CA ILE A 21 3.24 -41.42 -8.92
C ILE A 21 2.17 -42.26 -9.64
N GLU A 22 2.19 -43.57 -9.46
CA GLU A 22 1.18 -44.49 -10.02
C GLU A 22 -0.22 -44.26 -9.44
N SER A 23 -0.32 -43.95 -8.14
CA SER A 23 -1.59 -43.65 -7.47
C SER A 23 -2.24 -42.35 -7.96
N LEU A 24 -1.43 -41.34 -8.30
CA LEU A 24 -1.90 -40.07 -8.88
C LEU A 24 -2.31 -40.22 -10.36
N LEU A 25 -1.62 -41.09 -11.11
CA LEU A 25 -1.98 -41.43 -12.50
C LEU A 25 -3.31 -42.19 -12.59
N TRP A 26 -3.63 -43.02 -11.59
CA TRP A 26 -4.94 -43.69 -11.50
C TRP A 26 -6.09 -42.67 -11.31
N LEU A 27 -5.90 -41.66 -10.47
CA LEU A 27 -6.89 -40.59 -10.24
C LEU A 27 -7.18 -39.77 -11.50
N VAL A 28 -6.17 -39.53 -12.35
CA VAL A 28 -6.32 -38.82 -13.64
C VAL A 28 -7.12 -39.62 -14.67
N LYS A 29 -7.12 -40.96 -14.57
CA LYS A 29 -7.88 -41.87 -15.44
C LYS A 29 -9.29 -42.18 -14.93
N SER A 30 -9.62 -41.82 -13.69
CA SER A 30 -10.96 -42.01 -13.11
C SER A 30 -11.98 -40.94 -13.58
N PRO A 31 -13.29 -41.23 -13.62
CA PRO A 31 -14.30 -40.36 -14.21
C PRO A 31 -14.75 -39.19 -13.30
N PHE A 32 -13.84 -38.60 -12.52
CA PHE A 32 -14.17 -37.47 -11.64
C PHE A 32 -14.20 -36.11 -12.37
N ARG A 33 -15.05 -35.19 -11.86
CA ARG A 33 -15.34 -33.87 -12.45
C ARG A 33 -14.06 -33.06 -12.79
N LYS A 34 -14.09 -32.40 -13.96
CA LYS A 34 -13.03 -31.59 -14.61
C LYS A 34 -12.15 -30.75 -13.68
N THR A 35 -12.71 -30.19 -12.60
CA THR A 35 -12.01 -29.31 -11.66
C THR A 35 -10.95 -30.04 -10.82
N CYS A 36 -11.20 -31.28 -10.39
CA CYS A 36 -10.22 -32.07 -9.62
C CYS A 36 -9.03 -32.50 -10.48
N ARG A 37 -9.27 -32.77 -11.77
CA ARG A 37 -8.23 -33.19 -12.73
C ARG A 37 -7.20 -32.07 -12.97
N ASN A 38 -7.64 -30.80 -13.06
CA ASN A 38 -6.72 -29.67 -13.20
C ASN A 38 -5.85 -29.44 -11.96
N LEU A 39 -6.42 -29.65 -10.77
CA LEU A 39 -5.69 -29.53 -9.51
C LEU A 39 -4.60 -30.61 -9.37
N VAL A 40 -4.93 -31.86 -9.73
CA VAL A 40 -3.97 -32.99 -9.71
C VAL A 40 -2.84 -32.78 -10.74
N ILE A 41 -3.16 -32.24 -11.92
CA ILE A 41 -2.16 -31.89 -12.93
C ILE A 41 -1.22 -30.78 -12.42
N HIS A 42 -1.74 -29.76 -11.72
CA HIS A 42 -0.89 -28.73 -11.11
C HIS A 42 0.04 -29.27 -10.03
N LEU A 43 -0.45 -30.18 -9.18
CA LEU A 43 0.34 -30.81 -8.12
C LEU A 43 1.45 -31.70 -8.69
N LEU A 44 1.16 -32.48 -9.73
CA LEU A 44 2.18 -33.28 -10.44
C LEU A 44 3.26 -32.40 -11.09
N LYS A 45 2.86 -31.24 -11.64
CA LYS A 45 3.79 -30.27 -12.28
C LYS A 45 4.72 -29.59 -11.27
N LEU A 46 4.22 -29.26 -10.08
CA LEU A 46 5.01 -28.71 -8.96
C LEU A 46 6.04 -29.73 -8.45
N ASN A 47 5.64 -30.99 -8.29
CA ASN A 47 6.53 -32.06 -7.82
C ASN A 47 7.64 -32.37 -8.84
N LEU A 48 7.31 -32.34 -10.14
CA LEU A 48 8.30 -32.55 -11.20
C LEU A 48 9.40 -31.47 -11.16
N LEU A 49 9.04 -30.18 -11.04
CA LEU A 49 10.00 -29.06 -10.99
C LEU A 49 10.95 -29.15 -9.77
N PHE A 50 10.45 -29.59 -8.62
CA PHE A 50 11.28 -29.84 -7.43
C PHE A 50 12.26 -30.99 -7.63
N THR A 51 11.87 -32.03 -8.37
CA THR A 51 12.71 -33.22 -8.60
C THR A 51 13.91 -32.92 -9.51
N ILE A 52 13.85 -31.86 -10.33
CA ILE A 52 14.91 -31.49 -11.30
C ILE A 52 15.80 -30.31 -10.85
N GLY A 53 15.61 -29.81 -9.61
CA GLY A 53 16.53 -28.86 -8.98
C GLY A 53 16.49 -27.41 -9.47
N VAL A 54 15.38 -26.96 -10.09
CA VAL A 54 15.22 -25.56 -10.52
C VAL A 54 14.99 -24.68 -9.29
N SER A 55 16.00 -23.90 -8.88
CA SER A 55 15.99 -23.21 -7.58
C SER A 55 16.26 -21.69 -7.64
N ASP A 56 16.72 -21.15 -8.77
CA ASP A 56 17.02 -19.71 -8.88
C ASP A 56 16.41 -19.02 -10.12
N ALA A 57 16.47 -17.69 -10.13
CA ALA A 57 15.88 -16.84 -11.18
C ALA A 57 16.60 -16.94 -12.54
N ARG A 58 17.87 -17.35 -12.57
CA ARG A 58 18.66 -17.57 -13.80
C ARG A 58 18.24 -18.85 -14.50
N ASP A 59 17.90 -19.91 -13.75
CA ASP A 59 17.37 -21.16 -14.32
C ASP A 59 16.01 -20.92 -15.02
N ILE A 60 15.18 -20.05 -14.44
CA ILE A 60 13.87 -19.66 -14.98
C ILE A 60 14.01 -18.77 -16.23
N ASP A 61 14.95 -17.81 -16.21
CA ASP A 61 15.25 -16.95 -17.37
C ASP A 61 15.81 -17.76 -18.55
N PHE A 62 16.67 -18.75 -18.28
CA PHE A 62 17.19 -19.67 -19.29
C PHE A 62 16.07 -20.52 -19.92
N LEU A 63 15.17 -21.09 -19.12
CA LEU A 63 13.99 -21.84 -19.56
C LEU A 63 13.03 -20.98 -20.41
N TYR A 64 12.80 -19.73 -20.00
CA TYR A 64 11.96 -18.80 -20.74
C TYR A 64 12.56 -18.50 -22.11
N LYS A 65 13.85 -18.16 -22.17
CA LYS A 65 14.57 -17.87 -23.42
C LYS A 65 14.57 -19.06 -24.37
N THR A 66 14.95 -20.26 -23.91
CA THR A 66 14.95 -21.48 -24.74
C THR A 66 13.54 -21.85 -25.23
N SER A 67 12.49 -21.65 -24.41
CA SER A 67 11.10 -21.90 -24.84
C SER A 67 10.61 -20.89 -25.89
N LYS A 68 11.08 -19.64 -25.83
CA LYS A 68 10.75 -18.59 -26.79
C LYS A 68 11.41 -18.85 -28.15
N PHE A 69 12.70 -19.20 -28.15
CA PHE A 69 13.45 -19.56 -29.38
C PHE A 69 12.78 -20.69 -30.17
N ARG A 70 12.27 -21.72 -29.48
CA ARG A 70 11.63 -22.87 -30.13
C ARG A 70 10.21 -22.58 -30.65
N ARG A 71 9.49 -21.60 -30.07
CA ARG A 71 8.17 -21.14 -30.60
C ARG A 71 8.30 -20.34 -31.89
N GLU A 72 9.44 -19.68 -32.10
CA GLU A 72 9.69 -18.79 -33.25
C GLU A 72 10.40 -19.51 -34.41
N GLY A 73 10.69 -20.82 -34.30
CA GLY A 73 11.18 -21.65 -35.40
C GLY A 73 12.63 -21.41 -35.83
N LEU A 74 13.45 -20.77 -34.98
CA LEU A 74 14.86 -20.47 -35.26
C LEU A 74 15.77 -21.63 -34.80
N GLU A 75 16.79 -21.97 -35.57
CA GLU A 75 17.76 -23.02 -35.21
C GLU A 75 18.58 -22.65 -33.95
N PRO A 76 19.06 -23.65 -33.17
CA PRO A 76 19.73 -23.39 -31.91
C PRO A 76 21.10 -22.73 -32.12
N LEU A 77 21.42 -21.74 -31.28
CA LEU A 77 22.81 -21.30 -31.09
C LEU A 77 23.66 -22.45 -30.56
N ASP A 78 24.84 -22.61 -31.16
CA ASP A 78 25.81 -23.67 -30.91
C ASP A 78 26.08 -23.98 -29.43
N SER A 79 26.35 -25.27 -29.21
CA SER A 79 26.70 -25.89 -27.94
C SER A 79 27.94 -25.28 -27.28
N ALA A 80 27.75 -24.43 -26.27
CA ALA A 80 28.75 -24.18 -25.24
C ALA A 80 28.15 -23.68 -23.91
N ALA A 81 28.22 -24.56 -22.90
CA ALA A 81 28.36 -24.31 -21.46
C ALA A 81 27.17 -23.86 -20.59
N SER A 82 26.67 -24.82 -19.79
CA SER A 82 26.54 -24.68 -18.32
C SER A 82 26.85 -26.04 -17.64
N PRO A 83 27.72 -26.12 -16.61
CA PRO A 83 28.35 -27.37 -16.18
C PRO A 83 27.63 -28.06 -15.01
N PHE A 84 26.32 -28.22 -15.08
CA PHE A 84 25.56 -28.96 -14.06
C PHE A 84 24.49 -29.74 -14.78
N PHE A 85 24.69 -31.03 -15.02
CA PHE A 85 23.68 -32.11 -15.04
C PHE A 85 24.35 -33.37 -15.61
N SER A 86 24.29 -34.47 -14.86
CA SER A 86 24.75 -35.79 -15.30
C SER A 86 23.77 -36.43 -16.29
N SER A 87 24.28 -37.37 -17.08
CA SER A 87 23.69 -37.92 -18.32
C SER A 87 22.40 -38.75 -18.19
N SER A 88 21.71 -38.75 -17.04
CA SER A 88 20.49 -39.54 -16.82
C SER A 88 19.17 -38.74 -16.88
N SER A 89 19.21 -37.44 -17.20
CA SER A 89 18.05 -36.54 -17.12
C SER A 89 17.64 -35.88 -18.45
N SER A 90 18.13 -36.35 -19.59
CA SER A 90 17.85 -35.76 -20.92
C SER A 90 16.39 -35.93 -21.38
N SER A 91 15.72 -37.03 -21.05
CA SER A 91 14.33 -37.30 -21.48
C SER A 91 13.29 -36.47 -20.72
N LEU A 92 13.50 -36.25 -19.42
CA LEU A 92 12.64 -35.41 -18.58
C LEU A 92 12.78 -33.92 -18.92
N TRP A 93 14.00 -33.47 -19.24
CA TRP A 93 14.27 -32.10 -19.68
C TRP A 93 13.57 -31.76 -21.00
N VAL A 94 13.65 -32.64 -22.01
CA VAL A 94 12.95 -32.45 -23.29
C VAL A 94 11.42 -32.42 -23.11
N THR A 95 10.89 -33.24 -22.20
CA THR A 95 9.46 -33.27 -21.88
C THR A 95 9.01 -31.99 -21.19
N LEU A 96 9.82 -31.47 -20.25
CA LEU A 96 9.54 -30.22 -19.54
C LEU A 96 9.53 -29.00 -20.49
N VAL A 97 10.55 -28.87 -21.33
CA VAL A 97 10.64 -27.75 -22.29
C VAL A 97 9.46 -27.76 -23.26
N ASN A 98 9.03 -28.94 -23.71
CA ASN A 98 7.87 -29.07 -24.60
C ASN A 98 6.53 -28.75 -23.90
N GLU A 99 6.40 -28.99 -22.59
CA GLU A 99 5.19 -28.60 -21.84
C GLU A 99 5.18 -27.11 -21.49
N VAL A 100 6.33 -26.50 -21.18
CA VAL A 100 6.47 -25.05 -20.95
C VAL A 100 6.20 -24.26 -22.23
N ALA A 101 6.60 -24.77 -23.40
CA ALA A 101 6.29 -24.16 -24.70
C ALA A 101 4.79 -24.09 -25.01
N LYS A 102 3.96 -24.95 -24.39
CA LYS A 102 2.50 -24.99 -24.57
C LYS A 102 1.74 -24.06 -23.62
N MET A 103 2.42 -23.42 -22.65
CA MET A 103 1.77 -22.55 -21.66
C MET A 103 1.37 -21.19 -22.24
N LYS A 104 0.20 -20.70 -21.82
CA LYS A 104 -0.24 -19.32 -22.10
C LYS A 104 0.57 -18.33 -21.25
N PRO A 105 0.87 -17.11 -21.74
CA PRO A 105 1.79 -16.16 -21.06
C PRO A 105 1.41 -15.83 -19.61
N LEU A 106 0.12 -15.80 -19.30
CA LEU A 106 -0.40 -15.48 -17.96
C LEU A 106 -0.16 -16.62 -16.93
N GLU A 107 -0.13 -17.87 -17.38
CA GLU A 107 0.12 -19.04 -16.51
C GLU A 107 1.61 -19.22 -16.16
N PHE A 108 2.49 -18.77 -17.05
CA PHE A 108 3.94 -18.74 -16.82
C PHE A 108 4.31 -17.70 -15.75
N LEU A 109 3.71 -16.51 -15.82
CA LEU A 109 3.96 -15.41 -14.88
C LEU A 109 3.50 -15.74 -13.45
N THR A 110 2.36 -16.41 -13.29
CA THR A 110 1.86 -16.81 -11.95
C THR A 110 2.72 -17.90 -11.32
N THR A 111 3.23 -18.84 -12.11
CA THR A 111 4.11 -19.91 -11.61
C THR A 111 5.50 -19.38 -11.27
N ALA A 112 6.06 -18.48 -12.09
CA ALA A 112 7.34 -17.82 -11.83
C ALA A 112 7.29 -16.89 -10.61
N ALA A 113 6.19 -16.16 -10.40
CA ALA A 113 6.02 -15.29 -9.23
C ALA A 113 6.03 -16.07 -7.90
N ILE A 114 5.52 -17.31 -7.89
CA ILE A 114 5.53 -18.17 -6.71
C ILE A 114 6.96 -18.63 -6.38
N LEU A 115 7.75 -19.01 -7.38
CA LEU A 115 9.15 -19.41 -7.21
C LEU A 115 10.04 -18.24 -6.77
N ILE A 116 9.85 -17.05 -7.35
CA ILE A 116 10.61 -15.85 -7.00
C ILE A 116 10.32 -15.40 -5.55
N SER A 117 9.10 -15.63 -5.03
CA SER A 117 8.76 -15.28 -3.65
C SER A 117 9.47 -16.13 -2.58
N GLN A 118 9.99 -17.31 -2.93
CA GLN A 118 10.65 -18.22 -1.99
C GLN A 118 12.18 -18.05 -1.94
N GLY A 119 12.79 -17.40 -2.95
CA GLY A 119 14.25 -17.26 -3.06
C GLY A 119 14.90 -16.12 -2.25
N TYR A 120 14.13 -15.20 -1.67
CA TYR A 120 14.67 -14.02 -1.00
C TYR A 120 15.16 -14.23 0.44
N ALA A 121 14.95 -15.42 1.04
CA ALA A 121 15.04 -15.57 2.50
C ALA A 121 16.38 -16.07 3.06
N LEU A 122 17.37 -16.41 2.22
CA LEU A 122 18.60 -17.12 2.64
C LEU A 122 19.91 -16.48 2.16
N THR A 123 19.90 -15.23 1.66
CA THR A 123 21.14 -14.56 1.28
C THR A 123 21.92 -14.09 2.52
N PRO A 124 23.24 -14.34 2.61
CA PRO A 124 24.05 -13.92 3.74
C PRO A 124 24.06 -12.40 3.93
N PRO A 125 24.02 -11.91 5.18
CA PRO A 125 23.96 -10.49 5.50
C PRO A 125 25.30 -9.76 5.32
N LEU A 126 26.38 -10.47 5.00
CA LEU A 126 27.70 -9.90 4.75
C LEU A 126 28.35 -10.68 3.59
N ASP A 127 29.00 -9.96 2.67
CA ASP A 127 29.73 -10.60 1.57
C ASP A 127 30.88 -11.45 2.15
N LYS A 128 31.04 -12.69 1.67
CA LYS A 128 31.98 -13.73 2.17
C LYS A 128 31.56 -14.47 3.44
N TYR A 129 30.32 -14.27 3.90
CA TYR A 129 29.75 -15.06 4.99
C TYR A 129 28.76 -16.08 4.44
N ASP A 130 28.64 -17.23 5.08
CA ASP A 130 27.66 -18.27 4.84
C ASP A 130 26.49 -18.15 5.83
N VAL A 131 25.33 -18.63 5.40
CA VAL A 131 24.12 -18.71 6.24
C VAL A 131 24.01 -20.11 6.81
N PHE A 132 23.84 -20.20 8.13
CA PHE A 132 23.52 -21.45 8.80
C PHE A 132 22.24 -21.34 9.64
N THR A 133 21.67 -22.49 9.97
CA THR A 133 20.54 -22.56 10.91
C THR A 133 21.08 -22.70 12.33
N PRO A 134 20.83 -21.73 13.23
CA PRO A 134 21.31 -21.82 14.59
C PRO A 134 20.65 -22.96 15.37
N GLN A 135 21.42 -23.49 16.32
CA GLN A 135 21.05 -24.56 17.24
C GLN A 135 20.89 -24.00 18.65
N TRP A 136 19.89 -24.48 19.37
CA TRP A 136 19.48 -23.94 20.66
C TRP A 136 19.29 -25.04 21.69
N GLU A 137 19.91 -24.88 22.84
CA GLU A 137 19.66 -25.72 24.03
C GLU A 137 18.64 -25.00 24.93
N ILE A 138 17.47 -25.62 25.16
CA ILE A 138 16.30 -24.99 25.80
C ILE A 138 15.63 -25.96 26.78
N GLU A 139 15.19 -25.45 27.93
CA GLU A 139 14.38 -26.19 28.90
C GLU A 139 12.90 -26.28 28.47
N LEU A 140 12.30 -27.47 28.56
CA LEU A 140 10.86 -27.66 28.25
C LEU A 140 9.92 -27.16 29.36
N ALA A 141 10.40 -27.02 30.58
CA ALA A 141 9.71 -26.47 31.74
C ALA A 141 10.77 -25.94 32.73
N PRO A 142 10.45 -25.02 33.65
CA PRO A 142 11.44 -24.49 34.59
C PRO A 142 12.17 -25.59 35.36
N GLY A 143 13.49 -25.72 35.16
CA GLY A 143 14.31 -26.78 35.77
C GLY A 143 14.07 -28.20 35.21
N GLY A 144 13.40 -28.28 34.06
CA GLY A 144 13.07 -29.53 33.34
C GLY A 144 14.16 -30.01 32.37
N PRO A 145 13.88 -31.04 31.56
CA PRO A 145 14.85 -31.58 30.61
C PRO A 145 15.19 -30.56 29.51
N LEU A 146 16.46 -30.56 29.12
CA LEU A 146 16.97 -29.77 28.01
C LEU A 146 16.68 -30.48 26.68
N VAL A 147 16.18 -29.72 25.71
CA VAL A 147 16.04 -30.13 24.32
C VAL A 147 16.91 -29.27 23.43
N VAL A 148 17.39 -29.88 22.35
CA VAL A 148 18.15 -29.19 21.32
C VAL A 148 17.24 -29.01 20.10
N LEU A 149 16.96 -27.76 19.74
CA LEU A 149 16.13 -27.41 18.59
C LEU A 149 16.93 -26.56 17.59
N ASN A 150 16.53 -26.57 16.33
CA ASN A 150 17.18 -25.82 15.26
C ASN A 150 16.16 -24.92 14.56
N GLY A 151 16.53 -23.68 14.24
CA GLY A 151 15.63 -22.76 13.51
C GLY A 151 15.80 -21.32 13.97
N THR A 152 14.93 -20.42 13.50
CA THR A 152 14.78 -19.10 14.12
C THR A 152 14.10 -19.22 15.49
N VAL A 153 14.18 -18.17 16.31
CA VAL A 153 13.52 -18.16 17.63
C VAL A 153 12.01 -18.38 17.52
N GLN A 154 11.37 -17.84 16.48
CA GLN A 154 9.94 -18.04 16.21
C GLN A 154 9.61 -19.49 15.86
N GLU A 155 10.44 -20.14 15.06
CA GLU A 155 10.25 -21.55 14.67
C GLU A 155 10.45 -22.47 15.88
N VAL A 156 11.46 -22.18 16.70
CA VAL A 156 11.79 -22.93 17.90
C VAL A 156 10.73 -22.75 18.97
N HIS A 157 10.26 -21.52 19.19
CA HIS A 157 9.12 -21.26 20.09
C HIS A 157 7.86 -22.00 19.64
N ALA A 158 7.58 -22.03 18.34
CA ALA A 158 6.46 -22.80 17.80
C ALA A 158 6.63 -24.32 17.98
N GLU A 159 7.85 -24.85 17.96
CA GLU A 159 8.12 -26.26 18.27
C GLU A 159 8.02 -26.55 19.77
N LEU A 160 8.50 -25.65 20.63
CA LEU A 160 8.36 -25.76 22.08
C LEU A 160 6.89 -25.81 22.49
N LEU A 161 6.02 -24.99 21.90
CA LEU A 161 4.58 -25.03 22.16
C LEU A 161 3.91 -26.34 21.69
N LYS A 162 4.54 -27.11 20.79
CA LYS A 162 4.06 -28.46 20.45
C LYS A 162 4.50 -29.49 21.48
N LEU A 163 5.73 -29.36 22.00
CA LEU A 163 6.30 -30.27 22.99
C LEU A 163 5.73 -30.03 24.40
N ASN A 164 5.47 -28.77 24.73
CA ASN A 164 4.80 -28.33 25.93
C ASN A 164 3.83 -27.16 25.59
N PRO A 165 2.52 -27.44 25.45
CA PRO A 165 1.52 -26.41 25.18
C PRO A 165 1.37 -25.35 26.28
N SER A 166 1.77 -25.63 27.53
CA SER A 166 1.78 -24.68 28.65
C SER A 166 3.11 -23.96 28.82
N TRP A 167 4.07 -24.13 27.90
CA TRP A 167 5.42 -23.61 28.04
C TRP A 167 5.45 -22.10 28.34
N ASP A 168 4.64 -21.29 27.65
CA ASP A 168 4.57 -19.85 27.90
C ASP A 168 4.08 -19.52 29.32
N THR A 169 3.13 -20.28 29.86
CA THR A 169 2.61 -20.08 31.21
C THR A 169 3.53 -20.65 32.28
N ASP A 170 4.23 -21.75 32.00
CA ASP A 170 5.16 -22.40 32.92
C ASP A 170 6.36 -21.49 33.20
N PHE A 171 6.85 -20.80 32.16
CA PHE A 171 7.93 -19.84 32.29
C PHE A 171 7.44 -18.42 32.66
N ALA A 172 6.15 -18.10 32.54
CA ALA A 172 5.61 -16.79 32.94
C ALA A 172 5.89 -16.48 34.44
N GLY A 173 5.86 -17.50 35.30
CA GLY A 173 6.12 -17.37 36.75
C GLY A 173 7.60 -17.21 37.12
N VAL A 174 8.52 -17.73 36.30
CA VAL A 174 9.97 -17.56 36.49
C VAL A 174 10.39 -16.09 36.28
N TYR A 175 9.63 -15.35 35.47
CA TYR A 175 9.81 -13.92 35.25
C TYR A 175 8.94 -13.04 36.18
N ALA A 176 7.99 -13.62 36.93
CA ALA A 176 7.04 -12.89 37.78
C ALA A 176 7.60 -12.47 39.15
N SER A 177 8.88 -12.73 39.43
CA SER A 177 9.59 -12.00 40.50
C SER A 177 9.97 -10.56 40.10
N GLY A 178 9.72 -10.17 38.84
CA GLY A 178 9.53 -8.77 38.43
C GLY A 178 8.02 -8.53 38.25
N SER A 179 7.50 -7.53 38.94
CA SER A 179 6.07 -7.26 39.07
C SER A 179 5.36 -7.11 37.71
N THR A 180 4.04 -7.29 37.68
CA THR A 180 3.18 -7.10 36.50
C THR A 180 3.18 -5.67 35.92
N ASP A 181 3.93 -4.74 36.51
CA ASP A 181 4.25 -3.42 35.98
C ASP A 181 5.40 -3.45 34.94
N ASP A 182 6.20 -4.52 34.89
CA ASP A 182 7.41 -4.61 34.03
C ASP A 182 7.14 -5.02 32.58
N ARG A 183 5.87 -5.20 32.17
CA ARG A 183 5.54 -5.23 30.73
C ARG A 183 5.83 -3.87 30.06
N ALA A 184 5.93 -2.80 30.86
CA ALA A 184 6.42 -1.48 30.44
C ALA A 184 7.96 -1.34 30.51
N ASN A 185 8.68 -2.24 31.19
CA ASN A 185 10.13 -2.15 31.50
C ASN A 185 11.01 -3.20 30.80
N LEU A 186 10.58 -3.78 29.68
CA LEU A 186 11.46 -4.63 28.84
C LEU A 186 12.70 -3.86 28.31
N HIS A 187 12.70 -2.53 28.44
CA HIS A 187 13.81 -1.64 28.14
C HIS A 187 14.79 -1.43 29.30
N GLU A 188 14.44 -1.81 30.54
CA GLU A 188 15.25 -1.64 31.76
C GLU A 188 15.90 -2.95 32.26
N MET A 189 15.82 -4.05 31.51
CA MET A 189 16.58 -5.25 31.85
C MET A 189 18.09 -4.94 31.83
N GLU A 190 18.82 -5.28 32.90
CA GLU A 190 20.28 -5.10 32.95
C GLU A 190 20.95 -5.68 31.68
N LYS A 191 21.76 -4.85 31.01
CA LYS A 191 22.50 -5.23 29.81
C LYS A 191 23.46 -6.37 30.15
N ARG A 192 23.34 -7.50 29.45
CA ARG A 192 24.14 -8.70 29.72
C ARG A 192 25.52 -8.65 29.05
N THR A 193 25.73 -7.70 28.14
CA THR A 193 26.98 -7.52 27.39
C THR A 193 27.10 -6.05 26.97
N ASP A 194 28.30 -5.48 27.05
CA ASP A 194 28.58 -4.10 26.63
C ASP A 194 28.99 -4.06 25.15
N PHE A 195 28.30 -3.25 24.35
CA PHE A 195 28.53 -3.10 22.92
C PHE A 195 28.89 -1.66 22.51
N ARG A 196 29.24 -0.79 23.47
CA ARG A 196 29.53 0.65 23.22
C ARG A 196 30.58 0.91 22.14
N ASP A 197 31.56 0.02 21.97
CA ASP A 197 32.65 0.18 20.99
C ASP A 197 32.37 -0.50 19.63
N SER A 198 31.16 -1.03 19.43
CA SER A 198 30.82 -1.77 18.22
C SER A 198 30.57 -0.83 17.04
N ALA A 199 31.22 -1.09 15.90
CA ALA A 199 30.96 -0.40 14.65
C ALA A 199 29.63 -0.87 14.04
N TYR A 200 28.89 0.05 13.40
CA TYR A 200 27.66 -0.25 12.68
C TYR A 200 27.62 0.42 11.31
N ASN A 201 26.85 -0.16 10.39
CA ASN A 201 26.66 0.38 9.04
C ASN A 201 25.16 0.31 8.69
N CYS A 202 24.56 1.46 8.43
CA CYS A 202 23.17 1.57 8.00
C CYS A 202 23.13 2.00 6.52
N PHE A 203 22.10 1.58 5.79
CA PHE A 203 21.90 1.93 4.37
C PHE A 203 22.89 1.28 3.37
N GLY A 204 23.25 0.02 3.61
CA GLY A 204 24.05 -0.81 2.70
C GLY A 204 23.23 -1.53 1.60
N ARG A 205 23.55 -2.80 1.35
CA ARG A 205 22.93 -3.64 0.30
C ARG A 205 21.42 -3.87 0.48
N TRP A 206 20.90 -3.79 1.69
CA TRP A 206 19.48 -3.97 2.00
C TRP A 206 18.78 -2.63 2.22
N GLY A 207 17.52 -2.55 1.78
CA GLY A 207 16.66 -1.39 2.01
C GLY A 207 16.44 -1.10 3.50
N ARG A 208 15.87 0.06 3.80
CA ARG A 208 15.58 0.48 5.19
C ARG A 208 14.67 -0.53 5.88
N ALA A 209 15.09 -1.03 7.04
CA ALA A 209 14.29 -1.90 7.89
C ALA A 209 13.35 -1.09 8.79
N SER A 210 12.19 -1.64 9.12
CA SER A 210 11.26 -1.04 10.08
C SER A 210 11.82 -1.17 11.49
N ALA A 211 11.98 -0.04 12.19
CA ALA A 211 12.42 -0.02 13.59
C ALA A 211 11.52 -0.89 14.46
N HIS A 212 10.20 -0.83 14.24
CA HIS A 212 9.23 -1.65 14.95
C HIS A 212 9.49 -3.15 14.77
N SER A 213 9.79 -3.59 13.54
CA SER A 213 10.04 -5.00 13.26
C SER A 213 11.36 -5.49 13.87
N ILE A 214 12.38 -4.63 13.96
CA ILE A 214 13.61 -4.91 14.70
C ILE A 214 13.31 -5.03 16.20
N TRP A 215 12.54 -4.11 16.76
CA TRP A 215 12.13 -4.10 18.17
C TRP A 215 11.28 -5.32 18.56
N GLU A 216 10.38 -5.77 17.68
CA GLU A 216 9.65 -7.03 17.87
C GLU A 216 10.62 -8.22 17.92
N GLY A 217 11.61 -8.24 17.04
CA GLY A 217 12.65 -9.27 17.02
C GLY A 217 13.50 -9.30 18.29
N ILE A 218 13.94 -8.13 18.78
CA ILE A 218 14.67 -7.95 20.05
C ILE A 218 13.82 -8.41 21.23
N THR A 219 12.55 -7.99 21.26
CA THR A 219 11.61 -8.35 22.33
C THR A 219 11.40 -9.86 22.38
N HIS A 220 11.29 -10.51 21.22
CA HIS A 220 11.15 -11.96 21.16
C HIS A 220 12.42 -12.68 21.64
N LEU A 221 13.60 -12.22 21.22
CA LEU A 221 14.89 -12.74 21.69
C LEU A 221 15.06 -12.64 23.22
N ARG A 222 14.57 -11.56 23.86
CA ARG A 222 14.64 -11.42 25.33
C ARG A 222 13.75 -12.40 26.09
N LYS A 223 12.68 -12.88 25.47
CA LYS A 223 11.66 -13.75 26.10
C LYS A 223 11.95 -15.24 25.98
N VAL A 224 12.79 -15.64 25.03
CA VAL A 224 13.11 -17.06 24.82
C VAL A 224 14.28 -17.47 25.72
N PRO A 225 14.06 -18.38 26.70
CA PRO A 225 15.12 -18.96 27.49
C PRO A 225 15.91 -19.97 26.64
N GLY A 226 17.20 -20.05 26.92
CA GLY A 226 18.08 -20.98 26.25
C GLY A 226 19.40 -20.36 25.85
N ARG A 227 20.32 -21.24 25.44
CA ARG A 227 21.71 -20.88 25.16
C ARG A 227 21.97 -21.03 23.67
N PRO A 228 22.16 -19.92 22.94
CA PRO A 228 22.38 -20.00 21.51
C PRO A 228 23.83 -20.35 21.19
N GLY A 229 24.01 -21.36 20.33
CA GLY A 229 25.31 -21.82 19.86
C GLY A 229 25.59 -21.38 18.42
N ASN A 230 26.83 -20.97 18.16
CA ASN A 230 27.35 -20.73 16.82
C ASN A 230 28.71 -21.45 16.67
N GLY A 231 28.90 -22.14 15.55
CA GLY A 231 30.15 -22.84 15.23
C GLY A 231 31.34 -21.88 15.09
N ALA A 232 32.54 -22.43 14.90
CA ALA A 232 33.73 -21.61 14.64
C ALA A 232 33.59 -20.83 13.31
N GLY A 233 34.04 -19.59 13.31
CA GLY A 233 34.24 -18.74 12.14
C GLY A 233 35.69 -18.70 11.65
N PRO A 234 36.05 -17.71 10.81
CA PRO A 234 35.22 -16.57 10.36
C PRO A 234 34.19 -16.96 9.30
N GLY A 235 33.08 -16.23 9.24
CA GLY A 235 32.17 -16.31 8.10
C GLY A 235 30.80 -16.95 8.34
N ASN A 236 30.42 -17.40 9.54
CA ASN A 236 29.13 -18.08 9.73
C ASN A 236 28.10 -17.18 10.45
N CYS A 237 27.03 -16.81 9.73
CA CYS A 237 25.94 -15.99 10.24
C CYS A 237 24.63 -16.80 10.36
N GLY A 238 24.07 -16.82 11.56
CA GLY A 238 22.80 -17.49 11.85
C GLY A 238 21.67 -16.48 11.86
N ARG A 239 20.59 -16.76 11.13
CA ARG A 239 19.37 -15.94 11.21
C ARG A 239 18.63 -16.29 12.48
N VAL A 240 18.57 -15.35 13.43
CA VAL A 240 18.03 -15.63 14.76
C VAL A 240 16.57 -15.19 14.92
N SER A 241 16.15 -14.15 14.21
CA SER A 241 14.78 -13.62 14.31
C SER A 241 14.32 -13.03 12.99
N CYS A 242 13.03 -13.12 12.68
CA CYS A 242 12.39 -12.55 11.49
C CYS A 242 11.09 -11.83 11.84
N SER A 243 10.93 -10.60 11.34
CA SER A 243 9.68 -9.84 11.40
C SER A 243 9.49 -9.07 10.09
N TYR A 244 8.38 -9.35 9.38
CA TYR A 244 8.07 -8.77 8.08
C TYR A 244 9.22 -8.89 7.06
N SER A 245 9.77 -7.76 6.58
CA SER A 245 10.92 -7.68 5.67
C SER A 245 12.26 -7.45 6.40
N SER A 246 12.32 -7.67 7.72
CA SER A 246 13.52 -7.49 8.54
C SER A 246 13.93 -8.78 9.25
N ALA A 247 15.23 -8.93 9.50
CA ALA A 247 15.79 -10.07 10.21
C ALA A 247 16.98 -9.65 11.09
N ILE A 248 17.11 -10.29 12.25
CA ILE A 248 18.29 -10.17 13.11
C ILE A 248 19.20 -11.36 12.82
N TRP A 249 20.48 -11.06 12.61
CA TRP A 249 21.52 -12.03 12.32
C TRP A 249 22.59 -12.00 13.41
N TRP A 250 23.12 -13.17 13.75
CA TRP A 250 24.24 -13.30 14.67
C TRP A 250 25.39 -14.05 13.99
N CYS A 251 26.55 -13.41 13.89
CA CYS A 251 27.74 -13.97 13.25
C CYS A 251 28.83 -14.25 14.29
N ASN A 252 29.62 -15.31 14.08
CA ASN A 252 30.80 -15.62 14.90
C ASN A 252 32.05 -15.57 14.04
N ASP A 253 32.96 -14.64 14.37
CA ASP A 253 34.25 -14.49 13.67
C ASP A 253 35.43 -15.15 14.41
N SER A 254 35.17 -15.74 15.58
CA SER A 254 36.20 -16.44 16.35
C SER A 254 36.52 -17.80 15.74
N ARG A 255 37.79 -18.21 15.78
CA ARG A 255 38.23 -19.54 15.31
C ARG A 255 37.73 -20.72 16.16
N SER A 256 36.99 -20.44 17.24
CA SER A 256 36.37 -21.43 18.12
C SER A 256 34.84 -21.25 18.15
N PRO A 257 34.07 -22.33 18.39
CA PRO A 257 32.63 -22.23 18.62
C PRO A 257 32.32 -21.34 19.81
N LYS A 258 31.19 -20.62 19.76
CA LYS A 258 30.74 -19.72 20.81
C LYS A 258 29.30 -20.05 21.20
N THR A 259 29.08 -20.26 22.49
CA THR A 259 27.76 -20.40 23.08
C THR A 259 27.50 -19.22 24.00
N LEU A 260 26.39 -18.49 23.79
CA LEU A 260 26.02 -17.39 24.67
C LEU A 260 25.21 -17.89 25.86
N ASN A 261 25.21 -17.11 26.93
CA ASN A 261 24.47 -17.45 28.15
C ASN A 261 22.95 -17.25 27.97
N SER A 262 22.53 -16.43 27.02
CA SER A 262 21.12 -16.23 26.70
C SER A 262 20.93 -15.61 25.32
N PHE A 263 19.72 -15.76 24.76
CA PHE A 263 19.28 -15.00 23.57
C PHE A 263 19.22 -13.49 23.80
N GLY A 264 18.99 -13.06 25.05
CA GLY A 264 19.07 -11.66 25.41
C GLY A 264 20.44 -11.05 25.14
N SER A 265 21.53 -11.84 25.15
CA SER A 265 22.85 -11.34 24.75
C SER A 265 22.91 -10.95 23.27
N ILE A 266 22.12 -11.59 22.40
CA ILE A 266 21.98 -11.20 20.99
C ILE A 266 21.08 -9.98 20.87
N ALA A 267 19.99 -9.95 21.65
CA ALA A 267 19.09 -8.81 21.72
C ALA A 267 19.82 -7.54 22.15
N ASP A 268 20.68 -7.62 23.17
CA ASP A 268 21.48 -6.51 23.70
C ASP A 268 22.52 -6.00 22.70
N GLY A 269 22.96 -6.85 21.76
CA GLY A 269 23.81 -6.45 20.65
C GLY A 269 23.03 -5.75 19.53
N ALA A 270 21.74 -6.07 19.34
CA ALA A 270 20.89 -5.44 18.33
C ALA A 270 20.21 -4.13 18.83
N ASP A 271 19.96 -4.05 20.15
CA ASP A 271 19.26 -2.96 20.84
C ASP A 271 19.82 -1.56 20.56
N PRO A 272 21.14 -1.30 20.60
CA PRO A 272 21.70 0.03 20.33
C PRO A 272 21.53 0.49 18.88
N PHE A 273 21.33 -0.47 17.96
CA PHE A 273 21.25 -0.22 16.53
C PHE A 273 19.82 -0.15 16.01
N GLY A 274 18.83 -0.60 16.79
CA GLY A 274 17.41 -0.45 16.49
C GLY A 274 17.05 1.00 16.19
N ASP A 275 17.60 1.94 16.97
CA ASP A 275 17.38 3.37 16.81
C ASP A 275 18.43 4.04 15.91
N SER A 276 19.68 3.55 15.92
CA SER A 276 20.78 4.14 15.13
C SER A 276 20.66 3.89 13.62
N CYS A 277 20.04 2.77 13.21
CA CYS A 277 19.72 2.48 11.80
C CYS A 277 18.27 2.79 11.41
N ALA A 278 17.48 3.31 12.34
CA ALA A 278 16.15 3.86 12.10
C ALA A 278 16.24 5.37 11.78
N PRO A 279 15.28 5.95 11.02
CA PRO A 279 15.25 7.39 10.82
C PRO A 279 15.09 8.10 12.18
N SER A 280 16.03 8.98 12.50
CA SER A 280 16.11 9.68 13.79
C SER A 280 14.79 10.35 14.20
N THR A 281 14.19 9.90 15.30
CA THR A 281 13.17 10.64 16.06
C THR A 281 13.41 10.53 17.56
N SER A 282 14.04 11.59 18.08
CA SER A 282 13.87 12.18 19.42
C SER A 282 13.90 11.28 20.67
N ILE A 283 15.05 11.30 21.35
CA ILE A 283 15.22 10.98 22.78
C ILE A 283 14.47 12.03 23.61
N THR A 284 13.63 11.59 24.55
CA THR A 284 12.99 12.44 25.56
C THR A 284 13.98 12.71 26.69
N LEU A 285 14.66 13.85 26.67
CA LEU A 285 15.43 14.33 27.83
C LEU A 285 14.45 14.95 28.83
N ARG A 286 14.38 14.39 30.04
CA ARG A 286 13.74 15.05 31.19
C ARG A 286 14.64 16.18 31.65
N SER A 287 14.10 17.40 31.76
CA SER A 287 14.66 18.49 32.55
C SER A 287 14.25 18.31 34.02
N GLU A 288 15.11 18.72 34.95
CA GLU A 288 14.94 18.63 36.41
C GLU A 288 13.79 19.52 36.96
N ASP A 289 13.10 20.32 36.14
CA ASP A 289 12.12 21.31 36.61
C ASP A 289 10.65 20.88 36.64
N GLY A 290 10.33 19.64 36.23
CA GLY A 290 8.99 19.07 36.43
C GLY A 290 7.85 19.68 35.60
N THR A 291 8.13 20.44 34.54
CA THR A 291 7.08 20.95 33.66
C THR A 291 6.65 19.92 32.59
N VAL A 292 5.35 19.60 32.55
CA VAL A 292 4.75 18.69 31.57
C VAL A 292 4.59 19.42 30.24
N MET A 293 5.44 19.09 29.26
CA MET A 293 5.27 19.52 27.86
C MET A 293 4.22 18.65 27.16
N PRO A 294 3.38 19.21 26.29
CA PRO A 294 2.34 18.46 25.59
C PRO A 294 2.95 17.34 24.75
N SER A 295 2.35 16.16 24.81
CA SER A 295 2.80 14.96 24.11
C SER A 295 2.93 15.21 22.59
N PRO A 296 4.01 14.73 21.94
CA PRO A 296 4.13 14.86 20.50
C PRO A 296 3.10 13.95 19.81
N PRO A 297 2.46 14.41 18.72
CA PRO A 297 1.41 13.65 18.05
C PRO A 297 1.96 12.35 17.46
N ASN A 298 1.36 11.24 17.92
CA ASN A 298 1.51 9.85 17.47
C ASN A 298 1.98 9.72 16.00
N PRO A 299 3.07 8.98 15.69
CA PRO A 299 3.43 8.66 14.33
C PRO A 299 2.54 7.52 13.83
N GLN A 300 1.24 7.81 13.68
CA GLN A 300 0.43 7.12 12.69
C GLN A 300 1.17 7.22 11.36
N THR A 301 1.21 6.15 10.57
CA THR A 301 1.78 6.10 9.22
C THR A 301 1.52 7.42 8.47
N ARG A 302 2.46 8.39 8.52
CA ARG A 302 2.24 9.69 7.91
C ARG A 302 2.46 9.50 6.43
N PHE A 303 1.36 9.24 5.76
CA PHE A 303 1.25 9.40 4.33
C PHE A 303 1.92 10.71 3.90
N PRO A 304 2.68 10.71 2.79
CA PRO A 304 3.21 11.94 2.19
C PRO A 304 2.19 13.06 2.27
N THR A 305 2.59 14.18 2.89
CA THR A 305 1.68 15.29 3.13
C THR A 305 1.31 15.95 1.80
N LEU A 306 0.15 16.61 1.78
CA LEU A 306 -0.24 17.45 0.64
C LEU A 306 0.60 18.73 0.49
N LYS A 307 1.53 18.97 1.42
CA LYS A 307 2.34 20.19 1.47
C LYS A 307 3.20 20.32 0.21
N GLY A 308 3.09 21.48 -0.44
CA GLY A 308 3.86 21.82 -1.64
C GLY A 308 3.33 21.17 -2.93
N LYS A 309 2.20 20.47 -2.87
CA LYS A 309 1.48 20.01 -4.07
C LYS A 309 0.81 21.19 -4.77
N VAL A 310 0.54 21.06 -6.06
CA VAL A 310 -0.15 22.07 -6.87
C VAL A 310 -1.52 21.54 -7.28
N ALA A 311 -2.58 22.30 -6.99
CA ALA A 311 -3.95 21.96 -7.33
C ALA A 311 -4.59 22.99 -8.26
N ILE A 312 -5.41 22.52 -9.20
CA ILE A 312 -6.38 23.36 -9.93
C ILE A 312 -7.78 23.04 -9.37
N VAL A 313 -8.51 24.06 -8.94
CA VAL A 313 -9.92 23.94 -8.51
C VAL A 313 -10.79 24.84 -9.38
N THR A 314 -11.66 24.22 -10.17
CA THR A 314 -12.55 24.97 -11.07
C THR A 314 -13.78 25.52 -10.35
N GLY A 315 -14.25 26.73 -10.68
CA GLY A 315 -15.45 27.30 -10.07
C GLY A 315 -15.33 27.55 -8.56
N ALA A 316 -14.22 28.14 -8.13
CA ALA A 316 -13.82 28.26 -6.73
C ALA A 316 -14.15 29.62 -6.09
N SER A 317 -14.85 30.53 -6.78
CA SER A 317 -15.23 31.84 -6.22
C SER A 317 -16.24 31.74 -5.07
N ARG A 318 -17.04 30.68 -5.02
CA ARG A 318 -18.09 30.45 -4.01
C ARG A 318 -18.37 28.96 -3.78
N GLY A 319 -19.23 28.67 -2.80
CA GLY A 319 -19.78 27.34 -2.56
C GLY A 319 -18.77 26.23 -2.30
N ILE A 320 -19.07 25.03 -2.80
CA ILE A 320 -18.23 23.82 -2.66
C ILE A 320 -16.79 24.08 -3.15
N GLY A 321 -16.64 24.69 -4.33
CA GLY A 321 -15.32 24.97 -4.90
C GLY A 321 -14.45 25.87 -4.03
N ARG A 322 -15.06 26.90 -3.41
CA ARG A 322 -14.37 27.78 -2.46
C ARG A 322 -13.90 27.02 -1.22
N SER A 323 -14.78 26.20 -0.64
CA SER A 323 -14.43 25.40 0.55
C SER A 323 -13.34 24.36 0.23
N ILE A 324 -13.39 23.70 -0.94
CA ILE A 324 -12.32 22.81 -1.41
C ILE A 324 -10.98 23.56 -1.53
N ALA A 325 -10.98 24.74 -2.16
CA ALA A 325 -9.76 25.53 -2.30
C ALA A 325 -9.16 25.93 -0.95
N LEU A 326 -10.01 26.34 0.00
CA LEU A 326 -9.59 26.65 1.37
C LEU A 326 -9.03 25.42 2.09
N GLU A 327 -9.70 24.28 2.00
CA GLU A 327 -9.28 23.05 2.69
C GLU A 327 -7.95 22.52 2.15
N LEU A 328 -7.78 22.47 0.83
CA LEU A 328 -6.50 22.10 0.22
C LEU A 328 -5.39 23.09 0.62
N ALA A 329 -5.68 24.39 0.59
CA ALA A 329 -4.71 25.41 0.99
C ALA A 329 -4.30 25.28 2.46
N LYS A 330 -5.23 24.98 3.39
CA LYS A 330 -4.96 24.70 4.81
C LYS A 330 -4.01 23.51 4.99
N GLN A 331 -4.09 22.51 4.11
CA GLN A 331 -3.20 21.35 4.12
C GLN A 331 -1.86 21.59 3.40
N GLY A 332 -1.58 22.84 3.02
CA GLY A 332 -0.30 23.25 2.44
C GLY A 332 -0.20 23.07 0.91
N VAL A 333 -1.32 22.88 0.23
CA VAL A 333 -1.39 22.81 -1.24
C VAL A 333 -1.38 24.23 -1.82
N LYS A 334 -0.62 24.45 -2.89
CA LYS A 334 -0.70 25.67 -3.72
C LYS A 334 -1.90 25.54 -4.65
N VAL A 335 -2.87 26.45 -4.55
CA VAL A 335 -4.16 26.31 -5.24
C VAL A 335 -4.31 27.36 -6.34
N VAL A 336 -4.59 26.92 -7.56
CA VAL A 336 -5.15 27.78 -8.62
C VAL A 336 -6.65 27.64 -8.59
N ALA A 337 -7.32 28.75 -8.30
CA ALA A 337 -8.76 28.84 -8.13
C ALA A 337 -9.36 29.61 -9.32
N THR A 338 -10.30 29.00 -10.05
CA THR A 338 -10.89 29.66 -11.23
C THR A 338 -12.25 30.30 -10.94
N TYR A 339 -12.59 31.35 -11.69
CA TYR A 339 -13.89 32.01 -11.68
C TYR A 339 -14.22 32.54 -13.08
N VAL A 340 -15.51 32.78 -13.38
CA VAL A 340 -15.92 33.20 -14.74
C VAL A 340 -16.30 34.68 -14.83
N SER A 341 -17.19 35.14 -13.94
CA SER A 341 -17.82 36.45 -14.07
C SER A 341 -16.95 37.57 -13.47
N PRO A 342 -16.99 38.77 -14.04
CA PRO A 342 -16.42 39.96 -13.39
C PRO A 342 -16.97 40.19 -11.98
N SER A 343 -18.26 39.89 -11.76
CA SER A 343 -18.90 39.99 -10.44
C SER A 343 -18.34 39.01 -9.40
N SER A 344 -17.65 37.95 -9.81
CA SER A 344 -17.00 37.01 -8.90
C SER A 344 -15.56 37.42 -8.53
N LYS A 345 -15.05 38.53 -9.10
CA LYS A 345 -13.66 38.97 -8.89
C LYS A 345 -13.38 39.27 -7.42
N ASP A 346 -14.27 40.00 -6.75
CA ASP A 346 -14.08 40.38 -5.35
C ASP A 346 -14.13 39.15 -4.43
N ALA A 347 -15.04 38.21 -4.71
CA ALA A 347 -15.11 36.93 -3.98
C ALA A 347 -13.83 36.09 -4.18
N MET A 348 -13.24 36.11 -5.38
CA MET A 348 -11.96 35.44 -5.64
C MET A 348 -10.80 36.13 -4.92
N GLN A 349 -10.76 37.47 -4.91
CA GLN A 349 -9.76 38.22 -4.17
C GLN A 349 -9.83 37.94 -2.67
N ASP A 350 -11.03 37.91 -2.11
CA ASP A 350 -11.27 37.55 -0.72
C ASP A 350 -10.81 36.11 -0.40
N LEU A 351 -11.04 35.14 -1.29
CA LEU A 351 -10.48 33.78 -1.14
C LEU A 351 -8.95 33.79 -1.08
N VAL A 352 -8.30 34.50 -2.01
CA VAL A 352 -6.84 34.60 -2.06
C VAL A 352 -6.29 35.26 -0.79
N GLU A 353 -6.90 36.34 -0.32
CA GLU A 353 -6.52 37.01 0.92
C GLU A 353 -6.74 36.13 2.15
N GLN A 354 -7.85 35.41 2.20
CA GLN A 354 -8.14 34.47 3.28
C GLN A 354 -7.06 33.37 3.36
N VAL A 355 -6.65 32.81 2.21
CA VAL A 355 -5.57 31.82 2.16
C VAL A 355 -4.25 32.40 2.68
N LYS A 356 -3.90 33.62 2.28
CA LYS A 356 -2.68 34.31 2.75
C LYS A 356 -2.67 34.57 4.25
N ARG A 357 -3.83 34.80 4.87
CA ARG A 357 -3.96 35.06 6.32
C ARG A 357 -3.94 33.79 7.17
N MET A 358 -4.20 32.62 6.61
CA MET A 358 -4.20 31.35 7.35
C MET A 358 -2.78 30.94 7.75
N LYS A 359 -2.56 30.58 9.03
CA LYS A 359 -1.26 30.08 9.47
C LYS A 359 -1.05 28.65 8.96
N GLY A 360 0.10 28.39 8.34
CA GLY A 360 0.46 27.06 7.85
C GLY A 360 -0.17 26.65 6.51
N SER A 361 -1.01 27.51 5.93
CA SER A 361 -1.48 27.34 4.55
C SER A 361 -0.36 27.59 3.54
N SER A 362 -0.62 27.25 2.27
CA SER A 362 0.26 27.65 1.17
C SER A 362 -0.35 28.85 0.40
N ASP A 363 -0.09 28.93 -0.91
CA ASP A 363 -0.48 30.05 -1.75
C ASP A 363 -1.75 29.77 -2.56
N CYS A 364 -2.46 30.82 -2.94
CA CYS A 364 -3.64 30.75 -3.79
C CYS A 364 -3.59 31.81 -4.89
N TYR A 365 -3.86 31.39 -6.13
CA TYR A 365 -3.86 32.26 -7.30
C TYR A 365 -5.20 32.18 -8.03
N GLY A 366 -5.84 33.33 -8.26
CA GLY A 366 -7.14 33.43 -8.92
C GLY A 366 -7.02 33.59 -10.43
N VAL A 367 -7.66 32.71 -11.21
CA VAL A 367 -7.69 32.78 -12.68
C VAL A 367 -9.10 33.02 -13.18
N ARG A 368 -9.28 34.05 -14.02
CA ARG A 368 -10.55 34.25 -14.71
C ARG A 368 -10.60 33.38 -15.97
N ALA A 369 -11.53 32.43 -16.01
CA ALA A 369 -11.71 31.53 -17.15
C ALA A 369 -13.18 31.15 -17.31
N ASP A 370 -13.73 31.35 -18.50
CA ASP A 370 -15.05 30.85 -18.87
C ASP A 370 -14.92 29.45 -19.46
N LEU A 371 -15.41 28.45 -18.73
CA LEU A 371 -15.30 27.05 -19.14
C LEU A 371 -16.19 26.69 -20.33
N SER A 372 -17.11 27.56 -20.75
CA SER A 372 -17.82 27.37 -22.01
C SER A 372 -16.91 27.62 -23.24
N ASP A 373 -15.80 28.35 -23.07
CA ASP A 373 -14.79 28.55 -24.11
C ASP A 373 -13.74 27.44 -24.08
N SER A 374 -13.52 26.79 -25.22
CA SER A 374 -12.48 25.79 -25.43
C SER A 374 -11.06 26.25 -25.13
N SER A 375 -10.78 27.56 -25.18
CA SER A 375 -9.46 28.14 -24.90
C SER A 375 -9.13 28.18 -23.40
N SER A 376 -10.15 28.14 -22.54
CA SER A 376 -10.03 28.28 -21.08
C SER A 376 -9.10 27.26 -20.45
N ALA A 377 -9.13 26.01 -20.91
CA ALA A 377 -8.28 24.93 -20.42
C ALA A 377 -6.79 25.28 -20.57
N LYS A 378 -6.40 25.88 -21.70
CA LYS A 378 -5.02 26.32 -21.94
C LYS A 378 -4.65 27.46 -21.01
N THR A 379 -5.50 28.49 -20.92
CA THR A 379 -5.28 29.65 -20.03
C THR A 379 -5.08 29.21 -18.58
N ILE A 380 -5.95 28.32 -18.06
CA ILE A 380 -5.84 27.80 -16.69
C ILE A 380 -4.49 27.12 -16.47
N VAL A 381 -4.05 26.25 -17.39
CA VAL A 381 -2.80 25.51 -17.25
C VAL A 381 -1.57 26.43 -17.38
N ASP A 382 -1.59 27.38 -18.31
CA ASP A 382 -0.47 28.32 -18.49
C ASP A 382 -0.30 29.22 -17.26
N GLU A 383 -1.39 29.78 -16.73
CA GLU A 383 -1.41 30.57 -15.50
C GLU A 383 -0.97 29.75 -14.28
N THR A 384 -1.39 28.47 -14.20
CA THR A 384 -0.93 27.56 -13.14
C THR A 384 0.57 27.36 -13.17
N VAL A 385 1.13 27.20 -14.36
CA VAL A 385 2.56 26.98 -14.54
C VAL A 385 3.36 28.24 -14.24
N ALA A 386 2.85 29.40 -14.66
CA ALA A 386 3.45 30.69 -14.35
C ALA A 386 3.46 30.96 -12.83
N ALA A 387 2.37 30.64 -12.13
CA ALA A 387 2.26 30.88 -10.70
C ALA A 387 3.08 29.90 -9.84
N PHE A 388 3.02 28.59 -10.13
CA PHE A 388 3.49 27.56 -9.20
C PHE A 388 4.50 26.56 -9.76
N GLY A 389 4.89 26.72 -11.04
CA GLY A 389 5.89 25.88 -11.70
C GLY A 389 5.30 24.79 -12.59
N PRO A 390 6.15 23.96 -13.22
CA PRO A 390 5.75 23.15 -14.38
C PRO A 390 4.83 21.97 -14.09
N HIS A 391 4.60 21.65 -12.81
CA HIS A 391 3.93 20.43 -12.37
C HIS A 391 2.57 20.72 -11.72
N ILE A 392 1.62 19.86 -12.02
CA ILE A 392 0.28 19.83 -11.40
C ILE A 392 0.13 18.47 -10.72
N ASP A 393 -0.40 18.44 -9.50
CA ASP A 393 -0.61 17.19 -8.75
C ASP A 393 -2.09 16.82 -8.63
N ILE A 394 -2.95 17.83 -8.47
CA ILE A 394 -4.36 17.66 -8.14
C ILE A 394 -5.21 18.46 -9.13
N VAL A 395 -6.25 17.85 -9.68
CA VAL A 395 -7.26 18.52 -10.50
C VAL A 395 -8.63 18.28 -9.89
N VAL A 396 -9.33 19.35 -9.53
CA VAL A 396 -10.71 19.30 -9.07
C VAL A 396 -11.62 19.95 -10.11
N ASN A 397 -12.33 19.11 -10.87
CA ASN A 397 -13.37 19.54 -11.80
C ASN A 397 -14.67 19.80 -11.03
N ASN A 398 -14.78 20.97 -10.41
CA ASN A 398 -15.91 21.38 -9.58
C ASN A 398 -16.93 22.26 -10.31
N ALA A 399 -16.48 23.10 -11.24
CA ALA A 399 -17.38 24.01 -11.93
C ALA A 399 -18.52 23.26 -12.61
N GLY A 400 -19.73 23.78 -12.46
CA GLY A 400 -20.90 23.25 -13.14
C GLY A 400 -22.07 24.21 -13.10
N ILE A 401 -22.95 24.06 -14.07
CA ILE A 401 -24.19 24.82 -14.20
C ILE A 401 -25.37 23.86 -14.37
N GLU A 402 -26.57 24.37 -14.11
CA GLU A 402 -27.82 23.65 -14.33
C GLU A 402 -28.78 24.49 -15.17
N VAL A 403 -29.71 23.79 -15.82
CA VAL A 403 -30.87 24.37 -16.49
C VAL A 403 -32.07 23.57 -16.00
N VAL A 404 -33.06 24.26 -15.44
CA VAL A 404 -34.31 23.67 -14.96
C VAL A 404 -35.39 23.97 -16.02
N LYS A 405 -35.72 22.97 -16.84
CA LYS A 405 -36.74 23.07 -17.90
C LYS A 405 -37.45 21.74 -18.12
N PRO A 406 -38.77 21.75 -18.38
CA PRO A 406 -39.47 20.55 -18.81
C PRO A 406 -38.92 20.05 -20.14
N LEU A 407 -39.02 18.73 -20.38
CA LEU A 407 -38.45 18.09 -21.58
C LEU A 407 -38.92 18.73 -22.89
N SER A 408 -40.15 19.24 -22.94
CA SER A 408 -40.75 19.91 -24.10
C SER A 408 -40.17 21.28 -24.44
N GLU A 409 -39.43 21.91 -23.52
CA GLU A 409 -38.90 23.27 -23.65
C GLU A 409 -37.36 23.31 -23.76
N ILE A 410 -36.71 22.14 -23.80
CA ILE A 410 -35.26 22.06 -23.91
C ILE A 410 -34.81 22.44 -25.32
N GLU A 411 -33.90 23.41 -25.40
CA GLU A 411 -33.29 23.85 -26.65
C GLU A 411 -31.86 23.31 -26.80
N VAL A 412 -31.35 23.31 -28.03
CA VAL A 412 -29.96 22.95 -28.33
C VAL A 412 -28.97 23.87 -27.61
N SER A 413 -29.32 25.14 -27.45
CA SER A 413 -28.56 26.13 -26.69
C SER A 413 -28.39 25.71 -25.22
N ASP A 414 -29.45 25.18 -24.58
CA ASP A 414 -29.41 24.68 -23.21
C ASP A 414 -28.46 23.47 -23.10
N PHE A 415 -28.57 22.52 -24.04
CA PHE A 415 -27.67 21.37 -24.10
C PHE A 415 -26.22 21.83 -24.20
N ASN A 416 -25.92 22.70 -25.16
CA ASN A 416 -24.56 23.21 -25.37
C ASN A 416 -24.04 23.92 -24.12
N ASN A 417 -24.86 24.76 -23.49
CA ASN A 417 -24.48 25.47 -22.28
C ASN A 417 -24.08 24.48 -21.16
N VAL A 418 -24.96 23.54 -20.82
CA VAL A 418 -24.72 22.57 -19.74
C VAL A 418 -23.58 21.61 -20.07
N TYR A 419 -23.58 21.01 -21.26
CA TYR A 419 -22.56 20.01 -21.62
C TYR A 419 -21.19 20.63 -21.88
N ASN A 420 -21.10 21.85 -22.41
CA ASN A 420 -19.81 22.51 -22.60
C ASN A 420 -19.11 22.72 -21.25
N VAL A 421 -19.84 23.19 -20.24
CA VAL A 421 -19.26 23.44 -18.90
C VAL A 421 -19.10 22.16 -18.10
N ASN A 422 -20.12 21.31 -18.02
CA ASN A 422 -20.13 20.18 -17.09
C ASN A 422 -19.36 18.95 -17.62
N VAL A 423 -19.16 18.83 -18.94
CA VAL A 423 -18.59 17.63 -19.57
C VAL A 423 -17.37 17.96 -20.44
N LEU A 424 -17.53 18.84 -21.42
CA LEU A 424 -16.45 19.15 -22.37
C LEU A 424 -15.27 19.85 -21.68
N ALA A 425 -15.53 20.83 -20.81
CA ALA A 425 -14.47 21.55 -20.11
C ALA A 425 -13.58 20.65 -19.25
N PRO A 426 -14.09 19.73 -18.39
CA PRO A 426 -13.27 18.73 -17.73
C PRO A 426 -12.41 17.89 -18.69
N ILE A 427 -12.95 17.48 -19.84
CA ILE A 427 -12.19 16.72 -20.86
C ILE A 427 -11.03 17.56 -21.41
N LEU A 428 -11.30 18.82 -21.80
CA LEU A 428 -10.30 19.71 -22.37
C LEU A 428 -9.24 20.09 -21.34
N LEU A 429 -9.64 20.33 -20.08
CA LEU A 429 -8.71 20.60 -18.99
C LEU A 429 -7.80 19.39 -18.75
N MET A 430 -8.35 18.18 -18.65
CA MET A 430 -7.53 16.97 -18.49
C MET A 430 -6.58 16.75 -19.66
N ARG A 431 -7.00 17.03 -20.90
CA ARG A 431 -6.13 16.99 -22.07
C ARG A 431 -4.93 17.92 -21.94
N GLN A 432 -5.12 19.14 -21.42
CA GLN A 432 -4.04 20.12 -21.21
C GLN A 432 -3.18 19.80 -19.99
N VAL A 433 -3.77 19.21 -18.93
CA VAL A 433 -3.07 18.88 -17.68
C VAL A 433 -2.23 17.61 -17.82
N LYS A 434 -2.66 16.60 -18.59
CA LYS A 434 -2.02 15.28 -18.68
C LYS A 434 -0.48 15.35 -18.88
N PRO A 435 0.09 16.19 -19.77
CA PRO A 435 1.54 16.29 -19.94
C PRO A 435 2.30 16.87 -18.74
N ARG A 436 1.60 17.56 -17.84
CA ARG A 436 2.14 18.24 -16.66
C ARG A 436 1.76 17.57 -15.34
N LEU A 437 0.92 16.54 -15.40
CA LEU A 437 0.43 15.82 -14.22
C LEU A 437 1.57 15.00 -13.61
N ARG A 438 2.02 15.40 -12.43
CA ARG A 438 3.07 14.71 -11.69
C ARG A 438 2.53 13.41 -11.10
N ARG A 439 3.35 12.36 -11.14
CA ARG A 439 3.03 11.05 -10.57
C ARG A 439 3.37 11.00 -9.07
N PRO A 440 2.51 10.44 -8.20
CA PRO A 440 1.12 10.11 -8.48
C PRO A 440 0.25 11.37 -8.48
N GLY A 441 -0.72 11.42 -9.38
CA GLY A 441 -1.65 12.55 -9.53
C GLY A 441 -3.06 12.18 -9.07
N ARG A 442 -3.87 13.18 -8.76
CA ARG A 442 -5.20 13.02 -8.18
C ARG A 442 -6.22 13.83 -8.98
N ILE A 443 -7.17 13.16 -9.61
CA ILE A 443 -8.25 13.80 -10.35
C ILE A 443 -9.55 13.55 -9.59
N ILE A 444 -10.24 14.61 -9.21
CA ILE A 444 -11.51 14.56 -8.49
C ILE A 444 -12.55 15.33 -9.30
N ASN A 445 -13.56 14.63 -9.79
CA ASN A 445 -14.72 15.24 -10.45
C ASN A 445 -15.82 15.49 -9.41
N ILE A 446 -16.44 16.67 -9.42
CA ILE A 446 -17.61 16.92 -8.57
C ILE A 446 -18.87 16.63 -9.41
N GLY A 447 -19.46 15.48 -9.12
CA GLY A 447 -20.71 15.02 -9.70
C GLY A 447 -21.92 15.58 -8.94
N SER A 448 -22.94 14.73 -8.73
CA SER A 448 -24.16 15.03 -7.98
C SER A 448 -24.94 13.74 -7.72
N VAL A 449 -25.74 13.68 -6.66
CA VAL A 449 -26.75 12.60 -6.52
C VAL A 449 -27.72 12.53 -7.70
N GLY A 450 -27.89 13.63 -8.46
CA GLY A 450 -28.63 13.67 -9.73
C GLY A 450 -28.01 12.82 -10.85
N ALA A 451 -26.75 12.36 -10.71
CA ALA A 451 -26.17 11.40 -11.64
C ALA A 451 -26.90 10.03 -11.62
N ARG A 452 -27.54 9.70 -10.49
CA ARG A 452 -28.21 8.41 -10.26
C ARG A 452 -29.65 8.54 -9.76
N SER A 453 -30.15 9.77 -9.62
CA SER A 453 -31.50 10.09 -9.16
C SER A 453 -32.23 10.90 -10.22
N GLY A 454 -33.50 10.58 -10.46
CA GLY A 454 -34.34 11.33 -11.41
C GLY A 454 -34.99 12.52 -10.73
N PHE A 455 -34.59 13.73 -11.13
CA PHE A 455 -35.26 14.97 -10.73
C PHE A 455 -36.03 15.56 -11.90
N LYS A 456 -37.28 15.95 -11.65
CA LYS A 456 -38.14 16.60 -12.64
C LYS A 456 -37.45 17.87 -13.17
N ASP A 457 -37.55 18.11 -14.47
CA ASP A 457 -37.07 19.30 -15.17
C ASP A 457 -35.53 19.51 -15.16
N LEU A 458 -34.75 18.54 -14.66
CA LEU A 458 -33.28 18.61 -14.53
C LEU A 458 -32.54 17.63 -15.45
N SER A 459 -33.14 17.24 -16.59
CA SER A 459 -32.63 16.17 -17.46
C SER A 459 -31.19 16.42 -17.94
N LEU A 460 -30.89 17.60 -18.48
CA LEU A 460 -29.55 17.98 -18.95
C LEU A 460 -28.51 18.00 -17.84
N TYR A 461 -28.87 18.53 -16.67
CA TYR A 461 -27.98 18.56 -15.52
C TYR A 461 -27.66 17.14 -15.03
N CYS A 462 -28.70 16.33 -14.76
CA CYS A 462 -28.57 14.96 -14.27
C CYS A 462 -27.76 14.10 -15.25
N SER A 463 -28.05 14.18 -16.55
CA SER A 463 -27.32 13.44 -17.58
C SER A 463 -25.85 13.88 -17.69
N SER A 464 -25.56 15.19 -17.55
CA SER A 464 -24.18 15.69 -17.54
C SER A 464 -23.37 15.19 -16.33
N LYS A 465 -24.01 15.08 -15.15
CA LYS A 465 -23.37 14.54 -13.94
C LYS A 465 -23.19 13.01 -14.02
N ALA A 466 -24.11 12.30 -14.67
CA ALA A 466 -23.93 10.89 -14.99
C ALA A 466 -22.76 10.66 -15.98
N ALA A 467 -22.59 11.55 -16.96
CA ALA A 467 -21.46 11.50 -17.89
C ALA A 467 -20.11 11.62 -17.17
N LEU A 468 -20.02 12.46 -16.12
CA LEU A 468 -18.81 12.56 -15.30
C LEU A 468 -18.45 11.24 -14.59
N GLU A 469 -19.43 10.44 -14.16
CA GLU A 469 -19.13 9.12 -13.60
C GLU A 469 -18.54 8.17 -14.65
N GLY A 470 -19.05 8.22 -15.88
CA GLY A 470 -18.51 7.46 -17.01
C GLY A 470 -17.07 7.86 -17.33
N LEU A 471 -16.83 9.17 -17.44
CA LEU A 471 -15.49 9.74 -17.67
C LEU A 471 -14.51 9.35 -16.56
N THR A 472 -14.93 9.42 -15.30
CA THR A 472 -14.13 9.01 -14.14
C THR A 472 -13.63 7.57 -14.27
N ARG A 473 -14.51 6.62 -14.63
CA ARG A 473 -14.12 5.21 -14.80
C ARG A 473 -13.14 5.03 -15.97
N CYS A 474 -13.40 5.68 -17.10
CA CYS A 474 -12.52 5.61 -18.26
C CYS A 474 -11.13 6.20 -17.97
N TRP A 475 -11.07 7.38 -17.35
CA TRP A 475 -9.80 8.02 -17.00
C TRP A 475 -9.05 7.26 -15.90
N ALA A 476 -9.74 6.63 -14.94
CA ALA A 476 -9.09 5.76 -13.96
C ALA A 476 -8.39 4.56 -14.63
N ALA A 477 -9.05 3.94 -15.63
CA ALA A 477 -8.46 2.85 -16.39
C ALA A 477 -7.29 3.32 -17.29
N GLU A 478 -7.41 4.51 -17.88
CA GLU A 478 -6.38 5.08 -18.77
C GLU A 478 -5.14 5.57 -18.01
N LEU A 479 -5.33 6.21 -16.84
CA LEU A 479 -4.27 6.90 -16.10
C LEU A 479 -3.72 6.08 -14.91
N GLY A 480 -4.34 4.94 -14.60
CA GLY A 480 -3.97 4.11 -13.45
C GLY A 480 -2.58 3.48 -13.55
N SER A 481 -2.14 3.06 -14.74
CA SER A 481 -0.79 2.49 -14.94
C SER A 481 0.33 3.50 -14.64
N ASP A 482 0.01 4.79 -14.71
CA ASP A 482 0.90 5.90 -14.40
C ASP A 482 0.85 6.28 -12.91
N GLY A 483 0.07 5.57 -12.10
CA GLY A 483 -0.09 5.81 -10.67
C GLY A 483 -1.04 6.95 -10.31
N HIS A 484 -1.81 7.47 -11.28
CA HIS A 484 -2.84 8.47 -11.01
C HIS A 484 -4.14 7.81 -10.53
N SER A 485 -4.87 8.48 -9.64
CA SER A 485 -6.23 8.08 -9.28
C SER A 485 -7.25 9.09 -9.81
N VAL A 486 -8.41 8.59 -10.22
CA VAL A 486 -9.53 9.41 -10.71
C VAL A 486 -10.79 8.98 -9.98
N ASN A 487 -11.45 9.88 -9.27
CA ASN A 487 -12.71 9.60 -8.59
C ASN A 487 -13.74 10.70 -8.84
N VAL A 488 -15.01 10.41 -8.58
CA VAL A 488 -16.09 11.38 -8.58
C VAL A 488 -16.70 11.46 -7.19
N VAL A 489 -16.88 12.68 -6.68
CA VAL A 489 -17.63 12.94 -5.45
C VAL A 489 -19.00 13.44 -5.87
N ASN A 490 -20.06 12.85 -5.34
CA ASN A 490 -21.44 13.18 -5.67
C ASN A 490 -22.12 13.80 -4.45
N PRO A 491 -22.13 15.15 -4.33
CA PRO A 491 -22.84 15.82 -3.26
C PRO A 491 -24.33 15.55 -3.31
N GLY A 492 -24.93 15.40 -2.11
CA GLY A 492 -26.38 15.46 -1.91
C GLY A 492 -26.89 16.90 -1.76
N PRO A 493 -28.02 17.08 -1.06
CA PRO A 493 -28.50 18.40 -0.67
C PRO A 493 -27.47 19.11 0.23
N VAL A 494 -26.84 20.17 -0.28
CA VAL A 494 -25.87 20.99 0.44
C VAL A 494 -26.40 22.40 0.56
N GLN A 495 -26.30 22.98 1.75
CA GLN A 495 -26.72 24.35 2.03
C GLN A 495 -25.91 25.32 1.15
N SER A 496 -26.57 25.91 0.16
CA SER A 496 -25.97 26.81 -0.82
C SER A 496 -26.98 27.82 -1.33
N ASP A 497 -26.49 28.91 -1.92
CA ASP A 497 -27.33 29.94 -2.58
C ASP A 497 -28.29 29.34 -3.62
N MET A 498 -27.95 28.16 -4.18
CA MET A 498 -28.80 27.43 -5.14
C MET A 498 -30.08 26.90 -4.49
N LEU A 499 -30.10 26.69 -3.17
CA LEU A 499 -31.29 26.26 -2.43
C LEU A 499 -32.28 27.41 -2.17
N ASP A 500 -31.87 28.68 -2.29
CA ASP A 500 -32.76 29.81 -2.01
C ASP A 500 -33.95 29.88 -2.96
N ASN A 501 -33.81 29.28 -4.15
CA ASN A 501 -34.86 29.19 -5.17
C ASN A 501 -35.69 27.88 -5.09
N ILE A 502 -35.41 27.03 -4.09
CA ILE A 502 -36.12 25.75 -3.91
C ILE A 502 -37.25 25.94 -2.87
N PRO A 503 -38.47 25.45 -3.16
CA PRO A 503 -39.57 25.44 -2.20
C PRO A 503 -39.18 24.84 -0.83
N GLN A 504 -39.62 25.50 0.26
CA GLN A 504 -39.22 25.13 1.63
C GLN A 504 -39.68 23.74 2.05
N ASP A 505 -40.79 23.25 1.51
CA ASP A 505 -41.29 21.90 1.68
C ASP A 505 -40.33 20.85 1.09
N ILE A 506 -39.76 21.12 -0.09
CA ILE A 506 -38.73 20.27 -0.71
C ILE A 506 -37.46 20.25 0.17
N ILE A 507 -37.02 21.41 0.65
CA ILE A 507 -35.86 21.50 1.56
C ILE A 507 -36.11 20.73 2.86
N SER A 508 -37.32 20.86 3.42
CA SER A 508 -37.72 20.17 4.65
C SER A 508 -37.77 18.65 4.45
N MET A 509 -38.29 18.20 3.31
CA MET A 509 -38.29 16.80 2.93
C MET A 509 -36.87 16.27 2.73
N GLN A 510 -35.98 17.00 2.05
CA GLN A 510 -34.58 16.61 1.87
C GLN A 510 -33.84 16.47 3.21
N LYS A 511 -34.07 17.39 4.15
CA LYS A 511 -33.55 17.29 5.52
C LYS A 511 -34.08 16.04 6.22
N ALA A 512 -35.41 15.87 6.24
CA ALA A 512 -36.06 14.74 6.92
C ALA A 512 -35.69 13.36 6.35
N THR A 513 -35.33 13.30 5.06
CA THR A 513 -34.93 12.06 4.38
C THR A 513 -33.42 11.82 4.35
N THR A 514 -32.61 12.76 4.87
CA THR A 514 -31.15 12.57 4.98
C THR A 514 -30.82 11.86 6.29
N PRO A 515 -30.32 10.60 6.28
CA PRO A 515 -30.10 9.83 7.51
C PRO A 515 -29.15 10.48 8.52
N LEU A 516 -28.08 11.14 8.03
CA LEU A 516 -27.10 11.77 8.90
C LEU A 516 -27.66 13.06 9.49
N GLN A 517 -28.09 13.00 10.75
CA GLN A 517 -28.57 14.14 11.56
C GLN A 517 -29.78 14.88 10.98
N ASN A 518 -30.47 14.34 9.96
CA ASN A 518 -31.62 14.98 9.30
C ASN A 518 -31.34 16.43 8.85
N ARG A 519 -30.13 16.67 8.33
CA ARG A 519 -29.66 18.01 7.91
C ARG A 519 -29.19 18.03 6.46
N LEU A 520 -29.09 19.22 5.92
CA LEU A 520 -28.35 19.46 4.69
C LEU A 520 -26.84 19.34 4.98
N GLY A 521 -26.08 18.92 3.98
CA GLY A 521 -24.63 19.02 3.99
C GLY A 521 -24.19 20.48 4.04
N THR A 522 -23.00 20.72 4.59
CA THR A 522 -22.25 21.97 4.48
C THR A 522 -21.23 21.86 3.36
N PHE A 523 -20.68 22.97 2.89
CA PHE A 523 -19.58 22.92 1.92
C PHE A 523 -18.35 22.18 2.46
N ASP A 524 -18.09 22.32 3.76
CA ASP A 524 -16.94 21.68 4.42
C ASP A 524 -17.09 20.15 4.49
N ASP A 525 -18.32 19.63 4.63
CA ASP A 525 -18.58 18.17 4.56
C ASP A 525 -18.09 17.58 3.23
N VAL A 526 -18.24 18.31 2.12
CA VAL A 526 -17.77 17.88 0.79
C VAL A 526 -16.27 18.13 0.63
N ALA A 527 -15.78 19.29 1.08
CA ALA A 527 -14.38 19.67 0.93
C ALA A 527 -13.42 18.70 1.62
N GLN A 528 -13.78 18.21 2.81
CA GLN A 528 -12.98 17.23 3.55
C GLN A 528 -12.86 15.90 2.81
N ILE A 529 -13.94 15.43 2.16
CA ILE A 529 -13.92 14.21 1.34
C ILE A 529 -13.00 14.39 0.14
N VAL A 530 -13.04 15.56 -0.51
CA VAL A 530 -12.16 15.88 -1.65
C VAL A 530 -10.69 15.94 -1.22
N ALA A 531 -10.39 16.56 -0.07
CA ALA A 531 -9.04 16.62 0.46
C ALA A 531 -8.49 15.23 0.82
N TRP A 532 -9.33 14.36 1.40
CA TRP A 532 -8.98 12.95 1.62
C TRP A 532 -8.73 12.19 0.31
N LEU A 533 -9.55 12.38 -0.72
CA LEU A 533 -9.32 11.79 -2.05
C LEU A 533 -8.06 12.33 -2.76
N ALA A 534 -7.65 13.55 -2.43
CA ALA A 534 -6.40 14.12 -2.90
C ALA A 534 -5.17 13.61 -2.13
N SER A 535 -5.35 13.08 -0.92
CA SER A 535 -4.25 12.63 -0.07
C SER A 535 -3.75 11.23 -0.47
N GLU A 536 -2.63 10.83 0.12
CA GLU A 536 -2.08 9.47 -0.06
C GLU A 536 -2.79 8.43 0.85
N GLU A 537 -3.67 8.88 1.75
CA GLU A 537 -4.50 8.00 2.59
C GLU A 537 -5.52 7.21 1.73
N SER A 538 -5.97 7.82 0.64
CA SER A 538 -6.92 7.24 -0.32
C SER A 538 -6.24 6.61 -1.55
N ARG A 539 -4.93 6.35 -1.53
CA ARG A 539 -4.14 5.90 -2.71
C ARG A 539 -4.66 4.66 -3.43
N TRP A 540 -5.49 3.84 -2.77
CA TRP A 540 -6.09 2.64 -3.35
C TRP A 540 -7.53 2.82 -3.83
N VAL A 541 -8.06 4.05 -3.75
CA VAL A 541 -9.40 4.43 -4.23
C VAL A 541 -9.28 5.08 -5.60
N THR A 542 -9.77 4.42 -6.64
CA THR A 542 -9.80 4.95 -8.01
C THR A 542 -10.99 4.37 -8.79
N GLY A 543 -11.51 5.14 -9.75
CA GLY A 543 -12.68 4.80 -10.56
C GLY A 543 -13.99 4.80 -9.79
N GLN A 544 -14.02 5.34 -8.56
CA GLN A 544 -15.19 5.25 -7.67
C GLN A 544 -16.06 6.50 -7.72
N ALA A 545 -17.36 6.29 -7.52
CA ALA A 545 -18.32 7.33 -7.21
C ALA A 545 -18.56 7.35 -5.70
N ILE A 546 -18.13 8.41 -5.03
CA ILE A 546 -18.24 8.58 -3.59
C ILE A 546 -19.46 9.46 -3.30
N SER A 547 -20.48 8.89 -2.66
CA SER A 547 -21.66 9.64 -2.23
C SER A 547 -21.32 10.54 -1.04
N ALA A 548 -21.39 11.86 -1.24
CA ALA A 548 -21.20 12.88 -0.21
C ALA A 548 -22.55 13.52 0.15
N SER A 549 -23.51 12.69 0.57
CA SER A 549 -24.92 13.08 0.69
C SER A 549 -25.52 12.84 2.08
N GLY A 550 -24.71 12.57 3.11
CA GLY A 550 -25.22 12.20 4.44
C GLY A 550 -26.12 10.96 4.44
N GLY A 551 -25.98 10.09 3.44
CA GLY A 551 -26.83 8.91 3.24
C GLY A 551 -28.11 9.15 2.42
N TRP A 552 -28.38 10.38 1.96
CA TRP A 552 -29.56 10.66 1.12
C TRP A 552 -29.62 9.81 -0.16
N ALA A 553 -28.47 9.57 -0.81
CA ALA A 553 -28.31 8.57 -1.84
C ALA A 553 -27.20 7.57 -1.44
N MET A 554 -27.44 6.28 -1.69
CA MET A 554 -26.53 5.18 -1.35
C MET A 554 -26.31 4.29 -2.57
N TYR A 555 -25.06 4.07 -2.98
CA TYR A 555 -24.71 3.24 -4.14
C TYR A 555 -23.22 2.89 -4.19
#